data_AF-A0A061SX02-F1
#
_entry.id   AF-A0A061SX02-F1
#
_cell.length_a   1.000
_cell.length_b   1.000
_cell.length_c   1.000
_cell.angle_alpha   90.00
_cell.angle_beta   90.00
_cell.angle_gamma   90.00
#
_symmetry.space_group_name_H-M   'P 1'
#
loop_
_entity.id
_entity.type
_entity.pdbx_description
1 polymer ?
#
loop_
_entity_poly.entity_id
_entity_poly.type
_entity_poly.pdbx_seq_one_letter_code
_entity_poly.pdbx_strand_id
1 'polypeptide(L)'
;MVDLLRSDAKGEPKGKSNDAKKSKVLTAVQKERARRRAEYDAQFEAKRVALAEAGLPEICGYPAKSEEASLHWLSALRGGAISTIAIDGLHQGTTVVRLHVEKGEQPLYLIAGAQTPVIWQFTGAVDRIERVITRKGNAVSGLDGKQVHFAPSGVCVPGPSDLGQAVAQRTFRSTLEVAFDRQRFDGKTSEWMGSRTFPSHERIIRKDQLDTVDKPIRRNGKVYEMVDGTLRELENHEAARRQVQYQFNRDYPYGVVDIDPEKLVLQGKAQVYSVLPLEAGLLQLLDQGVLRGDAVNVLVITRPVEMLPSGFRTNGADGKGRRFNVDPEVTLDIEAGNLSDYN
;
A
#
# COMPACT_ATOMS: atom_id res chain seq x y z
N MET A 1 -6.57 80.82 24.61
CA MET A 1 -7.77 80.54 25.42
C MET A 1 -7.36 79.55 26.49
N VAL A 2 -6.88 80.08 27.62
CA VAL A 2 -7.57 80.08 28.92
C VAL A 2 -7.23 78.82 29.72
N ASP A 3 -6.33 79.04 30.68
CA ASP A 3 -6.18 78.28 31.93
C ASP A 3 -7.54 77.93 32.56
N LEU A 4 -7.58 76.90 33.42
CA LEU A 4 -7.95 77.05 34.84
C LEU A 4 -8.36 75.69 35.45
N LEU A 5 -7.50 75.24 36.36
CA LEU A 5 -7.78 74.85 37.75
C LEU A 5 -8.85 73.77 38.06
N ARG A 6 -8.39 72.75 38.81
CA ARG A 6 -8.78 72.35 40.19
C ARG A 6 -8.63 70.83 40.33
N SER A 7 -8.33 70.22 41.47
CA SER A 7 -7.70 70.56 42.75
C SER A 7 -7.72 69.24 43.55
N ASP A 8 -6.72 69.04 44.40
CA ASP A 8 -6.53 67.93 45.33
C ASP A 8 -7.80 67.33 45.99
N ALA A 9 -7.81 66.01 46.14
CA ALA A 9 -8.47 65.34 47.26
C ALA A 9 -7.63 64.16 47.76
N LYS A 10 -7.11 64.31 48.98
CA LYS A 10 -6.45 63.28 49.79
C LYS A 10 -7.42 62.11 50.09
N GLY A 11 -6.88 60.89 50.09
CA GLY A 11 -7.57 59.72 50.63
C GLY A 11 -6.76 58.43 50.53
N GLU A 12 -5.80 58.22 51.43
CA GLU A 12 -5.47 56.88 51.92
C GLU A 12 -6.18 56.72 53.27
N PRO A 13 -6.78 55.55 53.60
CA PRO A 13 -5.95 54.40 53.97
C PRO A 13 -6.50 52.99 53.70
N LYS A 14 -5.56 52.04 53.58
CA LYS A 14 -5.60 50.64 54.06
C LYS A 14 -6.76 49.75 53.58
N GLY A 15 -6.47 48.95 52.55
CA GLY A 15 -7.08 47.64 52.32
C GLY A 15 -6.01 46.54 52.35
N LYS A 16 -5.77 45.96 53.52
CA LYS A 16 -4.98 44.73 53.68
C LYS A 16 -5.64 43.58 52.90
N SER A 17 -4.80 42.69 52.39
CA SER A 17 -5.10 41.26 52.18
C SER A 17 -6.16 40.93 51.12
N ASN A 18 -5.74 40.71 49.88
CA ASN A 18 -6.43 39.77 48.98
C ASN A 18 -5.52 38.80 48.22
N ASP A 19 -4.19 38.86 48.41
CA ASP A 19 -3.25 37.99 47.69
C ASP A 19 -3.05 36.58 48.29
N ALA A 20 -3.80 36.21 49.34
CA ALA A 20 -3.65 34.92 50.01
C ALA A 20 -4.84 33.94 49.84
N LYS A 21 -5.75 34.16 48.88
CA LYS A 21 -6.94 33.29 48.70
C LYS A 21 -7.27 32.88 47.25
N LYS A 22 -6.33 32.97 46.30
CA LYS A 22 -6.45 32.27 45.00
C LYS A 22 -5.82 30.87 45.07
N SER A 23 -6.30 30.04 46.00
CA SER A 23 -5.95 28.63 46.08
C SER A 23 -7.18 27.79 45.74
N LYS A 24 -7.04 27.00 44.66
CA LYS A 24 -7.69 25.71 44.40
C LYS A 24 -9.22 25.68 44.29
N VAL A 25 -9.74 26.22 43.19
CA VAL A 25 -10.90 25.59 42.55
C VAL A 25 -10.60 25.47 41.06
N LEU A 26 -10.08 24.31 40.64
CA LEU A 26 -10.13 23.93 39.23
C LEU A 26 -11.60 24.06 38.80
N THR A 27 -11.86 24.82 37.74
CA THR A 27 -13.19 24.92 37.15
C THR A 27 -13.70 23.51 36.80
N ALA A 28 -15.01 23.29 36.74
CA ALA A 28 -15.56 21.98 36.40
C ALA A 28 -14.94 21.41 35.09
N VAL A 29 -14.65 22.29 34.12
CA VAL A 29 -13.94 21.96 32.87
C VAL A 29 -12.51 21.49 33.12
N GLN A 30 -11.76 22.17 34.01
CA GLN A 30 -10.39 21.77 34.34
C GLN A 30 -10.35 20.45 35.11
N LYS A 31 -11.28 20.23 36.04
CA LYS A 31 -11.42 18.94 36.76
C LYS A 31 -11.73 17.80 35.77
N GLU A 32 -12.64 18.02 34.83
CA GLU A 32 -12.98 17.04 33.80
C GLU A 32 -11.81 16.76 32.86
N ARG A 33 -11.05 17.78 32.43
CA ARG A 33 -9.83 17.59 31.63
C ARG A 33 -8.76 16.77 32.37
N ALA A 34 -8.56 17.05 33.67
CA ALA A 34 -7.61 16.31 34.49
C ALA A 34 -8.04 14.85 34.67
N ARG A 35 -9.33 14.60 34.93
CA ARG A 35 -9.90 13.24 35.02
C ARG A 35 -9.69 12.47 33.72
N ARG A 36 -10.04 13.05 32.57
CA ARG A 36 -9.83 12.43 31.25
C ARG A 36 -8.37 12.13 30.95
N ARG A 37 -7.46 13.02 31.36
CA ARG A 37 -6.02 12.80 31.21
C ARG A 37 -5.55 11.62 32.06
N ALA A 38 -5.95 11.57 33.33
CA ALA A 38 -5.59 10.46 34.21
C ALA A 38 -6.17 9.12 33.73
N GLU A 39 -7.42 9.12 33.23
CA GLU A 39 -8.02 7.93 32.62
C GLU A 39 -7.28 7.48 31.36
N TYR A 40 -6.90 8.43 30.50
CA TYR A 40 -6.10 8.13 29.31
C TYR A 40 -4.72 7.59 29.68
N ASP A 41 -4.06 8.18 30.69
CA ASP A 41 -2.76 7.71 31.19
C ASP A 41 -2.85 6.28 31.73
N ALA A 42 -3.87 5.98 32.55
CA ALA A 42 -4.11 4.64 33.08
C ALA A 42 -4.41 3.62 31.97
N GLN A 43 -5.21 4.01 30.96
CA GLN A 43 -5.47 3.16 29.79
C GLN A 43 -4.21 2.90 28.97
N PHE A 44 -3.36 3.91 28.79
CA PHE A 44 -2.10 3.76 28.08
C PHE A 44 -1.14 2.81 28.83
N GLU A 45 -1.02 2.96 30.14
CA GLU A 45 -0.19 2.05 30.94
C GLU A 45 -0.72 0.61 30.91
N ALA A 46 -2.03 0.40 31.00
CA ALA A 46 -2.63 -0.92 30.85
C ALA A 46 -2.34 -1.54 29.47
N LYS A 47 -2.42 -0.75 28.38
CA LYS A 47 -2.02 -1.21 27.04
C LYS A 47 -0.54 -1.58 26.99
N ARG A 48 0.34 -0.75 27.57
CA ARG A 48 1.78 -0.98 27.59
C ARG A 48 2.13 -2.28 28.28
N VAL A 49 1.54 -2.55 29.45
CA VAL A 49 1.71 -3.82 30.18
C VAL A 49 1.20 -4.99 29.36
N ALA A 50 -0.04 -4.93 28.84
CA ALA A 50 -0.61 -6.04 28.06
C ALA A 50 0.20 -6.36 26.78
N LEU A 51 0.72 -5.34 26.08
CA LEU A 51 1.56 -5.54 24.89
C LEU A 51 2.96 -6.06 25.25
N ALA A 52 3.53 -5.62 26.37
CA ALA A 52 4.81 -6.12 26.88
C ALA A 52 4.69 -7.59 27.33
N GLU A 53 3.61 -7.97 28.01
CA GLU A 53 3.30 -9.37 28.35
C GLU A 53 3.14 -10.24 27.10
N ALA A 54 2.59 -9.69 26.03
CA ALA A 54 2.52 -10.36 24.71
C ALA A 54 3.85 -10.35 23.94
N GLY A 55 4.90 -9.71 24.46
CA GLY A 55 6.21 -9.57 23.81
C GLY A 55 6.21 -8.71 22.54
N LEU A 56 5.12 -8.04 22.20
CA LEU A 56 4.93 -7.40 20.90
C LEU A 56 5.94 -6.28 20.58
N PRO A 57 6.29 -5.37 21.51
CA PRO A 57 7.29 -4.34 21.24
C PRO A 57 8.66 -4.94 20.86
N GLU A 58 9.06 -6.01 21.52
CA GLU A 58 10.32 -6.71 21.25
C GLU A 58 10.26 -7.51 19.95
N ILE A 59 9.15 -8.21 19.70
CA ILE A 59 8.92 -8.97 18.45
C ILE A 59 8.93 -8.05 17.24
N CYS A 60 8.25 -6.90 17.32
CA CYS A 60 8.21 -5.95 16.22
C CYS A 60 9.54 -5.24 16.02
N GLY A 61 10.30 -5.02 17.10
CA GLY A 61 11.69 -4.54 17.04
C GLY A 61 11.86 -3.22 16.31
N TYR A 62 10.85 -2.34 16.34
CA TYR A 62 10.88 -1.10 15.57
C TYR A 62 12.10 -0.26 15.98
N PRO A 63 12.94 0.14 15.02
CA PRO A 63 13.99 1.09 15.29
C PRO A 63 13.43 2.39 15.86
N ALA A 64 14.15 2.99 16.80
CA ALA A 64 13.83 4.33 17.27
C ALA A 64 13.76 5.32 16.08
N LYS A 65 12.91 6.33 16.22
CA LYS A 65 12.78 7.44 15.28
C LYS A 65 13.29 8.73 15.92
N SER A 66 13.63 9.74 15.13
CA SER A 66 13.91 11.09 15.65
C SER A 66 12.66 11.72 16.26
N GLU A 67 12.84 12.69 17.17
CA GLU A 67 11.71 13.40 17.78
C GLU A 67 10.90 14.19 16.74
N GLU A 68 11.58 14.75 15.75
CA GLU A 68 11.02 15.57 14.67
C GLU A 68 10.33 14.74 13.58
N ALA A 69 10.67 13.46 13.48
CA ALA A 69 10.17 12.59 12.42
C ALA A 69 8.66 12.36 12.53
N SER A 70 7.94 12.63 11.46
CA SER A 70 6.52 12.29 11.38
C SER A 70 6.33 10.80 11.07
N LEU A 71 5.46 10.14 11.84
CA LEU A 71 5.14 8.73 11.69
C LEU A 71 3.95 8.53 10.75
N HIS A 72 4.15 7.73 9.71
CA HIS A 72 3.12 7.38 8.73
C HIS A 72 3.02 5.87 8.59
N TRP A 73 1.84 5.39 8.18
CA TRP A 73 1.71 4.01 7.74
C TRP A 73 0.90 3.88 6.45
N LEU A 74 1.34 2.98 5.59
CA LEU A 74 0.72 2.63 4.33
C LEU A 74 0.47 1.13 4.29
N SER A 75 -0.73 0.74 3.86
CA SER A 75 -1.08 -0.66 3.65
C SER A 75 -1.71 -0.85 2.28
N ALA A 76 -1.17 -1.78 1.48
CA ALA A 76 -1.62 -2.08 0.11
C ALA A 76 -1.95 -3.57 -0.07
N LEU A 77 -3.02 -3.94 -0.79
CA LEU A 77 -3.22 -5.36 -1.13
C LEU A 77 -2.21 -5.71 -2.21
N ARG A 78 -2.11 -4.83 -3.22
CA ARG A 78 -1.18 -4.90 -4.35
C ARG A 78 -0.80 -3.50 -4.88
N GLY A 79 0.28 -3.45 -5.65
CA GLY A 79 0.73 -2.28 -6.40
C GLY A 79 -0.07 -2.01 -7.68
N GLY A 80 0.17 -0.85 -8.29
CA GLY A 80 -0.48 -0.43 -9.55
C GLY A 80 0.35 -0.63 -10.80
N ALA A 81 1.52 -1.26 -10.69
CA ALA A 81 2.36 -1.67 -11.79
C ALA A 81 2.84 -3.10 -11.57
N ILE A 82 3.21 -3.80 -12.65
CA ILE A 82 3.80 -5.15 -12.60
C ILE A 82 5.31 -5.04 -12.65
N SER A 83 6.02 -5.80 -11.81
CA SER A 83 7.49 -5.86 -11.81
C SER A 83 8.01 -6.88 -12.81
N THR A 84 9.13 -6.59 -13.48
CA THR A 84 9.93 -7.58 -14.24
C THR A 84 10.70 -8.55 -13.34
N ILE A 85 10.74 -8.26 -12.03
CA ILE A 85 11.46 -9.03 -11.00
C ILE A 85 10.49 -9.61 -9.96
N ALA A 86 10.68 -10.89 -9.65
CA ALA A 86 10.11 -11.57 -8.50
C ALA A 86 10.96 -11.36 -7.25
N ILE A 87 10.32 -11.07 -6.11
CA ILE A 87 11.02 -10.87 -4.82
C ILE A 87 10.68 -11.95 -3.78
N ASP A 88 9.71 -12.82 -4.08
CA ASP A 88 9.23 -13.87 -3.19
C ASP A 88 8.87 -15.15 -3.97
N GLY A 89 9.78 -15.55 -4.87
CA GLY A 89 9.59 -16.68 -5.78
C GLY A 89 8.75 -16.35 -7.02
N LEU A 90 8.79 -17.24 -8.01
CA LEU A 90 8.17 -17.01 -9.33
C LEU A 90 6.67 -17.33 -9.36
N HIS A 91 6.12 -18.01 -8.35
CA HIS A 91 4.72 -18.46 -8.33
C HIS A 91 3.71 -17.38 -7.90
N GLN A 92 4.18 -16.21 -7.45
CA GLN A 92 3.30 -15.08 -7.14
C GLN A 92 3.77 -13.81 -7.86
N GLY A 93 2.82 -13.12 -8.48
CA GLY A 93 3.11 -11.86 -9.16
C GLY A 93 3.61 -10.79 -8.19
N THR A 94 4.76 -10.21 -8.50
CA THR A 94 5.31 -9.05 -7.77
C THR A 94 4.81 -7.76 -8.41
N THR A 95 4.28 -6.86 -7.59
CA THR A 95 3.75 -5.57 -8.04
C THR A 95 4.51 -4.40 -7.45
N VAL A 96 4.37 -3.20 -8.02
CA VAL A 96 5.12 -2.00 -7.60
C VAL A 96 4.16 -0.92 -7.11
N VAL A 97 4.45 -0.36 -5.94
CA VAL A 97 3.86 0.89 -5.45
C VAL A 97 4.90 1.99 -5.60
N ARG A 98 4.55 3.10 -6.27
CA ARG A 98 5.49 4.22 -6.45
C ARG A 98 5.15 5.34 -5.48
N LEU A 99 6.11 5.75 -4.69
CA LEU A 99 6.00 6.84 -3.73
C LEU A 99 6.95 7.96 -4.13
N HIS A 100 6.39 9.11 -4.48
CA HIS A 100 7.15 10.33 -4.71
C HIS A 100 7.21 11.13 -3.42
N VAL A 101 8.39 11.20 -2.81
CA VAL A 101 8.63 11.94 -1.58
C VAL A 101 8.73 13.42 -1.91
N GLU A 102 7.78 14.19 -1.40
CA GLU A 102 7.72 15.64 -1.57
C GLU A 102 8.90 16.31 -0.86
N LYS A 103 9.30 17.49 -1.33
CA LYS A 103 10.27 18.31 -0.60
C LYS A 103 9.69 18.77 0.74
N GLY A 104 10.57 18.96 1.72
CA GLY A 104 10.22 19.44 3.05
C GLY A 104 11.35 19.17 4.04
N GLU A 105 11.29 19.83 5.19
CA GLU A 105 12.36 19.74 6.20
C GLU A 105 12.09 18.64 7.23
N GLN A 106 10.83 18.28 7.45
CA GLN A 106 10.47 17.28 8.44
C GLN A 106 10.89 15.87 7.99
N PRO A 107 11.65 15.11 8.80
CA PRO A 107 11.94 13.72 8.54
C PRO A 107 10.67 12.86 8.55
N LEU A 108 10.72 11.74 7.83
CA LEU A 108 9.59 10.85 7.61
C LEU A 108 9.97 9.44 8.05
N TYR A 109 9.13 8.86 8.90
CA TYR A 109 9.21 7.48 9.34
C TYR A 109 7.99 6.73 8.83
N LEU A 110 8.19 5.69 8.02
CA LEU A 110 7.10 5.03 7.31
C LEU A 110 7.02 3.54 7.66
N ILE A 111 5.84 3.06 7.99
CA ILE A 111 5.53 1.63 8.05
C ILE A 111 4.76 1.26 6.78
N ALA A 112 5.34 0.44 5.92
CA ALA A 112 4.80 0.08 4.61
C ALA A 112 4.50 -1.43 4.53
N GLY A 113 3.23 -1.78 4.76
CA GLY A 113 2.73 -3.15 4.70
C GLY A 113 2.04 -3.47 3.37
N ALA A 114 2.21 -4.70 2.89
CA ALA A 114 1.47 -5.21 1.74
C ALA A 114 0.80 -6.53 2.09
N GLN A 115 -0.12 -7.06 1.29
CA GLN A 115 -0.64 -8.43 1.45
C GLN A 115 -0.05 -9.40 0.44
N THR A 116 0.23 -8.97 -0.78
CA THR A 116 1.01 -9.72 -1.78
C THR A 116 2.44 -9.18 -1.85
N PRO A 117 3.37 -9.85 -2.58
CA PRO A 117 4.71 -9.30 -2.83
C PRO A 117 4.64 -7.93 -3.51
N VAL A 118 5.21 -6.93 -2.85
CA VAL A 118 5.25 -5.54 -3.32
C VAL A 118 6.66 -4.96 -3.23
N ILE A 119 7.06 -4.27 -4.29
CA ILE A 119 8.20 -3.36 -4.29
C ILE A 119 7.70 -1.95 -3.99
N TRP A 120 8.16 -1.37 -2.89
CA TRP A 120 7.94 0.05 -2.55
C TRP A 120 9.04 0.89 -3.20
N GLN A 121 8.70 1.55 -4.30
CA GLN A 121 9.64 2.35 -5.08
C GLN A 121 9.57 3.82 -4.67
N PHE A 122 10.65 4.32 -4.06
CA PHE A 122 10.77 5.71 -3.62
C PHE A 122 11.52 6.56 -4.65
N THR A 123 11.05 7.79 -4.83
CA THR A 123 11.68 8.83 -5.67
C THR A 123 11.51 10.20 -5.01
N GLY A 124 12.17 11.24 -5.54
CA GLY A 124 12.03 12.60 -5.02
C GLY A 124 12.99 12.89 -3.86
N ALA A 125 12.51 13.56 -2.82
CA ALA A 125 13.31 13.97 -1.66
C ALA A 125 13.53 12.81 -0.66
N VAL A 126 14.12 11.71 -1.13
CA VAL A 126 14.27 10.47 -0.36
C VAL A 126 15.18 10.58 0.87
N ASP A 127 16.03 11.62 0.93
CA ASP A 127 16.85 11.93 2.12
C ASP A 127 15.99 12.29 3.35
N ARG A 128 14.73 12.68 3.13
CA ARG A 128 13.76 12.88 4.23
C ARG A 128 13.33 11.58 4.88
N ILE A 129 13.46 10.45 4.20
CA ILE A 129 13.06 9.15 4.75
C ILE A 129 14.09 8.73 5.78
N GLU A 130 13.74 8.82 7.06
CA GLU A 130 14.60 8.34 8.13
C GLU A 130 14.61 6.81 8.14
N ARG A 131 13.42 6.21 8.10
CA ARG A 131 13.22 4.76 8.09
C ARG A 131 11.98 4.35 7.32
N VAL A 132 12.07 3.19 6.66
CA VAL A 132 10.95 2.40 6.17
C VAL A 132 10.95 1.05 6.87
N ILE A 133 9.86 0.76 7.58
CA ILE A 133 9.59 -0.55 8.16
C ILE A 133 8.69 -1.31 7.20
N THR A 134 9.14 -2.44 6.70
CA THR A 134 8.32 -3.33 5.86
C THR A 134 8.44 -4.77 6.33
N ARG A 135 7.69 -5.69 5.71
CA ARG A 135 7.74 -7.12 6.05
C ARG A 135 8.62 -7.89 5.09
N LYS A 136 9.12 -9.05 5.53
CA LYS A 136 9.74 -10.03 4.62
C LYS A 136 8.76 -10.41 3.49
N GLY A 137 9.29 -10.65 2.29
CA GLY A 137 8.50 -10.85 1.06
C GLY A 137 8.13 -9.56 0.33
N ASN A 138 8.39 -8.40 0.94
CA ASN A 138 8.41 -7.11 0.25
C ASN A 138 9.86 -6.69 -0.07
N ALA A 139 9.99 -5.70 -0.95
CA ALA A 139 11.26 -5.06 -1.25
C ALA A 139 11.09 -3.55 -1.33
N VAL A 140 12.21 -2.84 -1.25
CA VAL A 140 12.29 -1.39 -1.33
C VAL A 140 13.30 -1.02 -2.42
N SER A 141 13.00 0.01 -3.22
CA SER A 141 13.94 0.58 -4.18
C SER A 141 14.03 2.10 -4.02
N GLY A 142 15.19 2.68 -4.28
CA GLY A 142 15.41 4.13 -4.21
C GLY A 142 15.74 4.65 -2.80
N LEU A 143 16.01 3.75 -1.85
CA LEU A 143 16.51 4.05 -0.50
C LEU A 143 17.79 3.23 -0.23
N ASP A 144 18.62 3.74 0.68
CA ASP A 144 19.76 3.01 1.22
C ASP A 144 19.29 1.86 2.12
N GLY A 145 20.03 0.75 2.14
CA GLY A 145 19.72 -0.41 2.98
C GLY A 145 19.59 -0.06 4.47
N LYS A 146 20.34 0.92 4.97
CA LYS A 146 20.26 1.39 6.37
C LYS A 146 18.94 2.12 6.68
N GLN A 147 18.27 2.66 5.66
CA GLN A 147 16.95 3.28 5.82
C GLN A 147 15.83 2.23 5.90
N VAL A 148 16.11 0.96 5.58
CA VAL A 148 15.07 -0.09 5.54
C VAL A 148 15.22 -1.04 6.71
N HIS A 149 14.11 -1.40 7.33
CA HIS A 149 14.05 -2.43 8.36
C HIS A 149 12.92 -3.41 8.05
N PHE A 150 13.23 -4.71 8.14
CA PHE A 150 12.26 -5.76 7.92
C PHE A 150 11.78 -6.30 9.26
N ALA A 151 10.52 -6.04 9.58
CA ALA A 151 9.85 -6.55 10.76
C ALA A 151 8.98 -7.78 10.41
N PRO A 152 8.60 -8.60 11.39
CA PRO A 152 7.64 -9.68 11.18
C PRO A 152 6.32 -9.19 10.57
N SER A 153 5.68 -10.04 9.77
CA SER A 153 4.36 -9.73 9.19
C SER A 153 3.24 -9.75 10.25
N GLY A 154 2.04 -9.30 9.87
CA GLY A 154 0.85 -9.35 10.73
C GLY A 154 0.74 -8.10 11.58
N VAL A 155 0.73 -8.23 12.91
CA VAL A 155 0.52 -7.10 13.83
C VAL A 155 1.61 -6.03 13.74
N CYS A 156 2.84 -6.36 13.32
CA CYS A 156 3.92 -5.37 13.21
C CYS A 156 3.89 -4.60 11.88
N VAL A 157 3.58 -5.28 10.78
CA VAL A 157 3.49 -4.65 9.46
C VAL A 157 2.26 -5.21 8.74
N PRO A 158 1.07 -4.62 8.99
CA PRO A 158 -0.18 -5.21 8.56
C PRO A 158 -0.48 -4.95 7.08
N GLY A 159 -0.92 -5.99 6.38
CA GLY A 159 -1.58 -5.88 5.09
C GLY A 159 -3.04 -5.47 5.24
N PRO A 160 -3.77 -5.15 4.14
CA PRO A 160 -5.16 -4.72 4.26
C PRO A 160 -6.10 -5.76 4.84
N SER A 161 -5.86 -7.06 4.62
CA SER A 161 -6.67 -8.12 5.23
C SER A 161 -6.48 -8.19 6.75
N ASP A 162 -5.28 -7.90 7.24
CA ASP A 162 -5.03 -7.78 8.68
C ASP A 162 -5.84 -6.59 9.23
N LEU A 163 -5.81 -5.46 8.54
CA LEU A 163 -6.54 -4.24 8.94
C LEU A 163 -8.05 -4.31 8.72
N GLY A 164 -8.54 -5.26 7.93
CA GLY A 164 -9.97 -5.53 7.76
C GLY A 164 -10.63 -6.03 9.05
N GLN A 165 -9.84 -6.54 9.99
CA GLN A 165 -10.33 -7.00 11.28
C GLN A 165 -10.18 -5.91 12.35
N ALA A 166 -11.28 -5.50 12.98
CA ALA A 166 -11.28 -4.45 13.99
C ALA A 166 -10.33 -4.72 15.17
N VAL A 167 -10.15 -6.00 15.54
CA VAL A 167 -9.20 -6.39 16.59
C VAL A 167 -7.76 -6.12 16.15
N ALA A 168 -7.35 -6.63 14.99
CA ALA A 168 -6.00 -6.44 14.47
C ALA A 168 -5.67 -4.95 14.22
N GLN A 169 -6.62 -4.15 13.70
CA GLN A 169 -6.43 -2.72 13.56
C GLN A 169 -6.20 -2.01 14.91
N ARG A 170 -6.97 -2.38 15.95
CA ARG A 170 -6.79 -1.84 17.30
C ARG A 170 -5.46 -2.27 17.92
N THR A 171 -5.07 -3.53 17.74
CA THR A 171 -3.80 -4.05 18.25
C THR A 171 -2.62 -3.38 17.57
N PHE A 172 -2.63 -3.25 16.24
CA PHE A 172 -1.60 -2.53 15.49
C PHE A 172 -1.47 -1.09 15.97
N ARG A 173 -2.58 -0.36 16.04
CA ARG A 173 -2.60 1.02 16.55
C ARG A 173 -2.05 1.11 17.98
N SER A 174 -2.45 0.22 18.87
CA SER A 174 -1.95 0.20 20.24
C SER A 174 -0.46 -0.11 20.30
N THR A 175 0.03 -0.98 19.42
CA THR A 175 1.45 -1.31 19.29
C THR A 175 2.26 -0.09 18.85
N LEU A 176 1.77 0.69 17.88
CA LEU A 176 2.41 1.95 17.48
C LEU A 176 2.35 3.02 18.57
N GLU A 177 1.20 3.18 19.22
CA GLU A 177 1.05 4.12 20.34
C GLU A 177 2.06 3.82 21.45
N VAL A 178 2.30 2.54 21.77
CA VAL A 178 3.29 2.15 22.78
C VAL A 178 4.73 2.28 22.28
N ALA A 179 5.01 1.82 21.06
CA ALA A 179 6.37 1.86 20.49
C ALA A 179 6.90 3.28 20.29
N PHE A 180 6.00 4.24 20.03
CA PHE A 180 6.35 5.64 19.73
C PHE A 180 5.75 6.63 20.73
N ASP A 181 5.58 6.21 21.98
CA ASP A 181 5.16 7.05 23.12
C ASP A 181 4.02 8.05 22.80
N ARG A 182 2.86 7.50 22.40
CA ARG A 182 1.59 8.23 22.15
C ARG A 182 1.64 9.21 20.98
N GLN A 183 2.67 9.17 20.14
CA GLN A 183 2.72 10.03 18.98
C GLN A 183 1.57 9.74 18.01
N ARG A 184 1.08 10.82 17.39
CA ARG A 184 0.08 10.72 16.33
C ARG A 184 0.74 10.16 15.08
N PHE A 185 -0.03 9.37 14.36
CA PHE A 185 0.37 8.84 13.08
C PHE A 185 -0.79 8.94 12.10
N ASP A 186 -0.45 9.23 10.86
CA ASP A 186 -1.39 9.26 9.75
C ASP A 186 -1.27 7.99 8.91
N GLY A 187 -2.41 7.56 8.36
CA GLY A 187 -2.56 6.21 7.88
C GLY A 187 -3.38 6.10 6.61
N LYS A 188 -2.96 5.23 5.70
CA LYS A 188 -3.76 4.92 4.52
C LYS A 188 -3.72 3.44 4.16
N THR A 189 -4.89 2.80 4.21
CA THR A 189 -5.12 1.51 3.58
C THR A 189 -5.70 1.72 2.19
N SER A 190 -5.23 0.94 1.23
CA SER A 190 -5.83 0.86 -0.10
C SER A 190 -5.77 -0.59 -0.57
N GLU A 191 -6.84 -1.11 -1.14
CA GLU A 191 -6.76 -2.40 -1.84
C GLU A 191 -5.74 -2.29 -2.97
N TRP A 192 -5.88 -1.28 -3.82
CA TRP A 192 -4.96 -1.01 -4.90
C TRP A 192 -4.19 0.29 -4.64
N MET A 193 -2.86 0.23 -4.69
CA MET A 193 -2.00 1.41 -4.54
C MET A 193 -1.06 1.58 -5.73
N GLY A 194 -1.39 2.52 -6.62
CA GLY A 194 -0.52 2.92 -7.72
C GLY A 194 0.57 3.92 -7.28
N SER A 195 0.71 5.01 -8.02
CA SER A 195 1.63 6.10 -7.66
C SER A 195 0.97 7.12 -6.74
N ARG A 196 1.69 7.50 -5.68
CA ARG A 196 1.27 8.54 -4.73
C ARG A 196 2.39 9.51 -4.42
N THR A 197 2.02 10.73 -4.08
CA THR A 197 2.92 11.65 -3.38
C THR A 197 2.89 11.35 -1.87
N PHE A 198 3.97 11.71 -1.17
CA PHE A 198 4.15 11.44 0.25
C PHE A 198 4.84 12.63 0.93
N PRO A 199 4.32 13.14 2.07
CA PRO A 199 3.29 12.57 2.94
C PRO A 199 1.84 12.96 2.64
N SER A 200 1.54 13.77 1.61
CA SER A 200 0.15 14.20 1.32
C SER A 200 -0.78 13.05 0.88
N HIS A 201 -0.23 11.94 0.40
CA HIS A 201 -0.96 10.77 -0.10
C HIS A 201 -1.87 11.04 -1.31
N GLU A 202 -1.61 12.13 -2.05
CA GLU A 202 -2.33 12.43 -3.29
C GLU A 202 -1.97 11.40 -4.36
N ARG A 203 -2.92 11.12 -5.25
CA ARG A 203 -2.70 10.18 -6.37
C ARG A 203 -2.06 10.95 -7.51
N ILE A 204 -1.00 10.39 -8.10
CA ILE A 204 -0.35 11.01 -9.27
C ILE A 204 -1.21 10.82 -10.53
N ILE A 205 -1.90 9.68 -10.66
CA ILE A 205 -2.93 9.47 -11.70
C ILE A 205 -4.32 9.50 -11.07
N ARG A 206 -5.21 10.33 -11.63
CA ARG A 206 -6.61 10.42 -11.18
C ARG A 206 -7.43 9.25 -11.73
N LYS A 207 -8.50 8.87 -11.01
CA LYS A 207 -9.33 7.71 -11.35
C LYS A 207 -10.06 7.87 -12.70
N ASP A 208 -10.47 9.09 -13.04
CA ASP A 208 -11.09 9.43 -14.33
C ASP A 208 -10.16 9.15 -15.53
N GLN A 209 -8.85 9.30 -15.37
CA GLN A 209 -7.88 8.91 -16.39
C GLN A 209 -7.79 7.39 -16.57
N LEU A 210 -8.12 6.61 -15.55
CA LEU A 210 -8.21 5.14 -15.61
C LEU A 210 -9.52 4.67 -16.25
N ASP A 211 -10.59 5.45 -16.10
CA ASP A 211 -11.90 5.16 -16.67
C ASP A 211 -11.97 5.42 -18.19
N THR A 212 -10.91 5.99 -18.79
CA THR A 212 -10.76 6.17 -20.25
C THR A 212 -10.21 4.94 -20.98
N VAL A 213 -9.89 3.85 -20.27
CA VAL A 213 -9.47 2.62 -20.94
C VAL A 213 -10.68 2.04 -21.69
N ASP A 214 -10.61 2.08 -23.01
CA ASP A 214 -11.60 1.51 -23.93
C ASP A 214 -12.03 0.10 -23.51
N LYS A 215 -13.17 0.05 -22.85
CA LYS A 215 -13.77 -1.21 -22.42
C LYS A 215 -14.26 -1.97 -23.66
N PRO A 216 -13.91 -3.26 -23.82
CA PRO A 216 -14.44 -4.06 -24.92
C PRO A 216 -15.97 -4.07 -24.88
N ILE A 217 -16.59 -3.74 -26.02
CA ILE A 217 -18.04 -3.67 -26.15
C ILE A 217 -18.54 -5.10 -26.36
N ARG A 218 -19.46 -5.57 -25.50
CA ARG A 218 -20.01 -6.93 -25.58
C ARG A 218 -21.47 -6.89 -26.02
N ARG A 219 -21.80 -7.59 -27.10
CA ARG A 219 -23.19 -7.76 -27.59
C ARG A 219 -23.37 -9.18 -28.13
N ASN A 220 -24.45 -9.85 -27.72
CA ASN A 220 -24.81 -11.20 -28.22
C ASN A 220 -23.66 -12.22 -28.16
N GLY A 221 -22.85 -12.20 -27.10
CA GLY A 221 -21.71 -13.11 -26.91
C GLY A 221 -20.45 -12.74 -27.71
N LYS A 222 -20.51 -11.73 -28.57
CA LYS A 222 -19.39 -11.23 -29.39
C LYS A 222 -18.78 -9.98 -28.78
N VAL A 223 -17.52 -9.72 -29.14
CA VAL A 223 -16.78 -8.53 -28.70
C VAL A 223 -16.59 -7.60 -29.88
N TYR A 224 -16.74 -6.31 -29.61
CA TYR A 224 -16.64 -5.25 -30.60
C TYR A 224 -15.67 -4.18 -30.10
N GLU A 225 -15.07 -3.48 -31.06
CA GLU A 225 -14.34 -2.24 -30.84
C GLU A 225 -14.93 -1.12 -31.71
N MET A 226 -14.74 0.12 -31.28
CA MET A 226 -15.09 1.29 -32.08
C MET A 226 -13.91 1.65 -32.98
N VAL A 227 -14.11 1.61 -34.29
CA VAL A 227 -13.15 2.06 -35.31
C VAL A 227 -13.85 3.13 -36.15
N ASP A 228 -13.32 4.34 -36.13
CA ASP A 228 -13.85 5.48 -36.90
C ASP A 228 -15.37 5.71 -36.71
N GLY A 229 -15.86 5.56 -35.47
CA GLY A 229 -17.27 5.74 -35.14
C GLY A 229 -18.17 4.54 -35.50
N THR A 230 -17.62 3.45 -36.01
CA THR A 230 -18.34 2.21 -36.34
C THR A 230 -17.94 1.05 -35.42
N LEU A 231 -18.88 0.15 -35.13
CA LEU A 231 -18.61 -1.06 -34.37
C LEU A 231 -18.03 -2.13 -35.30
N ARG A 232 -16.78 -2.53 -35.05
CA ARG A 232 -16.13 -3.68 -35.70
C ARG A 232 -16.20 -4.89 -34.78
N GLU A 233 -16.71 -6.01 -35.28
CA GLU A 233 -16.63 -7.29 -34.56
C GLU A 233 -15.19 -7.79 -34.53
N LEU A 234 -14.77 -8.30 -33.38
CA LEU A 234 -13.45 -8.89 -33.17
C LEU A 234 -13.52 -10.42 -33.30
N GLU A 235 -12.57 -10.99 -34.02
CA GLU A 235 -12.32 -12.43 -34.00
C GLU A 235 -11.95 -12.90 -32.58
N ASN A 236 -12.17 -14.18 -32.27
CA ASN A 236 -11.99 -14.69 -30.90
C ASN A 236 -10.60 -14.42 -30.31
N HIS A 237 -9.55 -14.53 -31.13
CA HIS A 237 -8.18 -14.20 -30.71
C HIS A 237 -8.02 -12.71 -30.39
N GLU A 238 -8.50 -11.82 -31.27
CA GLU A 238 -8.47 -10.36 -31.05
C GLU A 238 -9.30 -9.97 -29.82
N ALA A 239 -10.48 -10.56 -29.67
CA ALA A 239 -11.38 -10.36 -28.54
C ALA A 239 -10.73 -10.75 -27.21
N ALA A 240 -10.08 -11.92 -27.15
CA ALA A 240 -9.38 -12.37 -25.96
C ALA A 240 -8.22 -11.43 -25.62
N ARG A 241 -7.37 -11.09 -26.60
CA ARG A 241 -6.26 -10.14 -26.40
C ARG A 241 -6.77 -8.79 -25.91
N ARG A 242 -7.81 -8.23 -26.53
CA ARG A 242 -8.43 -6.96 -26.12
C ARG A 242 -8.98 -7.03 -24.69
N GLN A 243 -9.56 -8.16 -24.30
CA GLN A 243 -10.06 -8.39 -22.95
C GLN A 243 -8.92 -8.44 -21.91
N VAL A 244 -7.81 -9.13 -22.20
CA VAL A 244 -6.64 -9.16 -21.32
C VAL A 244 -6.01 -7.76 -21.23
N GLN A 245 -5.88 -7.05 -22.35
CA GLN A 245 -5.33 -5.69 -22.39
C GLN A 245 -6.16 -4.72 -21.54
N TYR A 246 -7.49 -4.79 -21.66
CA TYR A 246 -8.38 -3.99 -20.83
C TYR A 246 -8.17 -4.27 -19.34
N GLN A 247 -8.05 -5.54 -18.95
CA GLN A 247 -7.80 -5.91 -17.56
C GLN A 247 -6.43 -5.44 -17.07
N PHE A 248 -5.39 -5.58 -17.89
CA PHE A 248 -4.04 -5.09 -17.60
C PHE A 248 -4.06 -3.57 -17.37
N ASN A 249 -4.63 -2.80 -18.29
CA ASN A 249 -4.67 -1.33 -18.18
C ASN A 249 -5.50 -0.86 -16.97
N ARG A 250 -6.60 -1.56 -16.67
CA ARG A 250 -7.47 -1.24 -15.52
C ARG A 250 -6.78 -1.55 -14.19
N ASP A 251 -6.14 -2.72 -14.07
CA ASP A 251 -5.59 -3.20 -12.81
C ASP A 251 -4.14 -2.70 -12.59
N TYR A 252 -3.40 -2.43 -13.66
CA TYR A 252 -2.00 -1.98 -13.66
C TYR A 252 -1.77 -0.80 -14.61
N PRO A 253 -2.41 0.35 -14.37
CA PRO A 253 -2.30 1.52 -15.25
C PRO A 253 -0.91 2.16 -15.30
N TYR A 254 0.00 1.76 -14.41
CA TYR A 254 1.40 2.17 -14.46
C TYR A 254 2.27 1.19 -15.28
N GLY A 255 1.64 0.21 -15.91
CA GLY A 255 2.23 -0.73 -16.84
C GLY A 255 3.15 -1.75 -16.18
N VAL A 256 4.13 -2.20 -16.96
CA VAL A 256 5.26 -3.00 -16.50
C VAL A 256 6.40 -2.06 -16.13
N VAL A 257 7.06 -2.32 -15.00
CA VAL A 257 8.22 -1.58 -14.52
C VAL A 257 9.41 -2.48 -14.59
N ASP A 258 10.41 -2.03 -15.35
CA ASP A 258 11.69 -2.66 -15.32
C ASP A 258 12.43 -2.29 -14.03
N ILE A 259 12.87 -3.31 -13.29
CA ILE A 259 13.54 -3.15 -12.00
C ILE A 259 14.89 -3.82 -12.09
N ASP A 260 15.92 -3.04 -11.78
CA ASP A 260 17.26 -3.55 -11.58
C ASP A 260 17.33 -4.30 -10.22
N PRO A 261 17.56 -5.62 -10.21
CA PRO A 261 17.55 -6.41 -8.98
C PRO A 261 18.64 -5.97 -7.98
N GLU A 262 19.73 -5.37 -8.46
CA GLU A 262 20.83 -4.90 -7.60
C GLU A 262 20.47 -3.63 -6.83
N LYS A 263 19.44 -2.90 -7.29
CA LYS A 263 18.93 -1.67 -6.64
C LYS A 263 17.86 -1.96 -5.59
N LEU A 264 17.55 -3.23 -5.35
CA LEU A 264 16.55 -3.64 -4.37
C LEU A 264 17.19 -3.89 -3.01
N VAL A 265 16.55 -3.32 -1.98
CA VAL A 265 16.74 -3.72 -0.60
C VAL A 265 15.64 -4.73 -0.27
N LEU A 266 16.01 -5.98 -0.02
CA LEU A 266 15.08 -7.07 0.30
C LEU A 266 15.71 -8.11 1.24
N GLN A 267 14.85 -8.89 1.91
CA GLN A 267 15.24 -10.12 2.59
C GLN A 267 14.84 -11.33 1.75
N GLY A 268 15.72 -11.76 0.84
CA GLY A 268 15.45 -12.87 -0.06
C GLY A 268 16.30 -12.79 -1.32
N LYS A 269 15.81 -13.39 -2.40
CA LYS A 269 16.44 -13.34 -3.72
C LYS A 269 15.49 -12.68 -4.71
N ALA A 270 16.03 -11.73 -5.46
CA ALA A 270 15.39 -11.20 -6.65
C ALA A 270 15.61 -12.18 -7.81
N GLN A 271 14.57 -12.45 -8.60
CA GLN A 271 14.63 -13.32 -9.77
C GLN A 271 13.94 -12.65 -10.96
N VAL A 272 14.52 -12.75 -12.15
CA VAL A 272 13.92 -12.22 -13.37
C VAL A 272 12.85 -13.18 -13.86
N TYR A 273 11.70 -12.65 -14.27
CA TYR A 273 10.67 -13.44 -14.93
C TYR A 273 11.05 -13.74 -16.40
N SER A 274 11.03 -15.01 -16.81
CA SER A 274 11.05 -15.39 -18.23
C SER A 274 9.70 -15.10 -18.91
N VAL A 275 8.62 -15.33 -18.16
CA VAL A 275 7.25 -14.93 -18.50
C VAL A 275 6.75 -14.00 -17.39
N LEU A 276 6.39 -12.77 -17.75
CA LEU A 276 5.88 -11.78 -16.78
C LEU A 276 4.69 -12.34 -15.99
N PRO A 277 4.44 -11.87 -14.76
CA PRO A 277 3.30 -12.35 -14.01
C PRO A 277 2.00 -11.68 -14.48
N LEU A 278 0.87 -12.22 -14.01
CA LEU A 278 -0.46 -11.61 -14.12
C LEU A 278 -0.83 -11.33 -15.59
N GLU A 279 -1.64 -10.30 -15.85
CA GLU A 279 -2.09 -9.96 -17.19
C GLU A 279 -0.94 -9.60 -18.15
N ALA A 280 0.19 -9.11 -17.64
CA ALA A 280 1.34 -8.79 -18.48
C ALA A 280 1.92 -10.05 -19.14
N GLY A 281 2.03 -11.15 -18.40
CA GLY A 281 2.45 -12.43 -18.96
C GLY A 281 1.48 -12.99 -19.98
N LEU A 282 0.18 -12.83 -19.74
CA LEU A 282 -0.82 -13.29 -20.70
C LEU A 282 -0.75 -12.51 -22.01
N LEU A 283 -0.54 -11.19 -21.94
CA LEU A 283 -0.29 -10.38 -23.14
C LEU A 283 1.01 -10.81 -23.84
N GLN A 284 2.09 -11.02 -23.09
CA GLN A 284 3.35 -11.53 -23.64
C GLN A 284 3.14 -12.85 -24.40
N LEU A 285 2.46 -13.83 -23.81
CA LEU A 285 2.26 -15.13 -24.43
C LEU A 285 1.26 -15.08 -25.61
N LEU A 286 0.24 -14.22 -25.55
CA LEU A 286 -0.66 -13.96 -26.68
C LEU A 286 0.08 -13.33 -27.87
N ASP A 287 0.92 -12.32 -27.61
CA ASP A 287 1.69 -11.61 -28.63
C ASP A 287 2.77 -12.49 -29.24
N GLN A 288 3.33 -13.42 -28.46
CA GLN A 288 4.26 -14.42 -28.96
C GLN A 288 3.56 -15.52 -29.78
N GLY A 289 2.24 -15.69 -29.67
CA GLY A 289 1.49 -16.79 -30.28
C GLY A 289 1.66 -18.13 -29.54
N VAL A 290 2.04 -18.09 -28.25
CA VAL A 290 2.02 -19.26 -27.35
C VAL A 290 0.60 -19.51 -26.83
N LEU A 291 -0.16 -18.41 -26.66
CA LEU A 291 -1.58 -18.46 -26.34
C LEU A 291 -2.41 -17.97 -27.54
N ARG A 292 -3.59 -18.56 -27.72
CA ARG A 292 -4.62 -18.10 -28.65
C ARG A 292 -5.95 -17.93 -27.91
N GLY A 293 -6.69 -16.87 -28.22
CA GLY A 293 -8.09 -16.76 -27.80
C GLY A 293 -8.99 -17.68 -28.61
N ASP A 294 -9.73 -18.54 -27.91
CA ASP A 294 -10.76 -19.41 -28.52
C ASP A 294 -12.16 -18.92 -28.22
N ALA A 295 -12.33 -18.26 -27.07
CA ALA A 295 -13.49 -17.44 -26.73
C ALA A 295 -13.02 -16.31 -25.79
N VAL A 296 -13.91 -15.36 -25.48
CA VAL A 296 -13.60 -14.15 -24.68
C VAL A 296 -12.88 -14.44 -23.35
N ASN A 297 -13.16 -15.60 -22.74
CA ASN A 297 -12.55 -16.04 -21.48
C ASN A 297 -11.90 -17.44 -21.61
N VAL A 298 -11.57 -17.89 -22.82
CA VAL A 298 -10.91 -19.18 -23.04
C VAL A 298 -9.65 -18.96 -23.85
N LEU A 299 -8.51 -19.28 -23.21
CA LEU A 299 -7.19 -19.23 -23.83
C LEU A 299 -6.72 -20.66 -24.11
N VAL A 300 -6.14 -20.89 -25.28
CA VAL A 300 -5.59 -22.18 -25.69
C VAL A 300 -4.09 -22.05 -25.77
N ILE A 301 -3.36 -22.96 -25.11
CA ILE A 301 -1.91 -23.11 -25.21
C ILE A 301 -1.60 -23.83 -26.51
N THR A 302 -1.01 -23.14 -27.47
CA THR A 302 -0.75 -23.61 -28.83
C THR A 302 0.69 -24.07 -29.05
N ARG A 303 1.59 -23.81 -28.10
CA ARG A 303 3.00 -24.26 -28.13
C ARG A 303 3.49 -24.56 -26.70
N PRO A 304 4.53 -25.40 -26.54
CA PRO A 304 5.14 -25.63 -25.24
C PRO A 304 5.56 -24.32 -24.57
N VAL A 305 5.31 -24.23 -23.27
CA VAL A 305 5.68 -23.08 -22.44
C VAL A 305 6.23 -23.62 -21.12
N GLU A 306 7.33 -23.04 -20.66
CA GLU A 306 7.99 -23.43 -19.41
C GLU A 306 7.10 -23.14 -18.19
N MET A 307 6.40 -21.99 -18.20
CA MET A 307 5.47 -21.62 -17.15
C MET A 307 4.34 -20.70 -17.66
N LEU A 308 3.15 -20.86 -17.09
CA LEU A 308 2.09 -19.87 -17.22
C LEU A 308 2.38 -18.67 -16.30
N PRO A 309 1.85 -17.48 -16.62
CA PRO A 309 2.05 -16.28 -15.80
C PRO A 309 1.57 -16.51 -14.36
N SER A 310 2.36 -16.11 -13.38
CA SER A 310 1.99 -16.30 -11.97
C SER A 310 0.99 -15.27 -11.46
N GLY A 311 0.37 -15.52 -10.31
CA GLY A 311 -0.58 -14.60 -9.67
C GLY A 311 -2.05 -14.78 -10.06
N PHE A 312 -2.37 -15.89 -10.73
CA PHE A 312 -3.75 -16.35 -10.91
C PHE A 312 -4.10 -17.41 -9.86
N ARG A 313 -5.33 -17.37 -9.34
CA ARG A 313 -5.75 -18.32 -8.30
C ARG A 313 -5.94 -19.72 -8.86
N THR A 314 -5.62 -20.69 -8.02
CA THR A 314 -5.75 -22.12 -8.24
C THR A 314 -7.22 -22.53 -8.28
N ASN A 315 -7.73 -23.02 -9.43
CA ASN A 315 -9.02 -23.74 -9.67
C ASN A 315 -9.49 -23.55 -11.14
N GLY A 316 -8.57 -23.49 -12.11
CA GLY A 316 -8.91 -23.28 -13.53
C GLY A 316 -9.59 -21.95 -13.86
N ALA A 317 -9.57 -21.00 -12.93
CA ALA A 317 -10.07 -19.65 -13.07
C ALA A 317 -9.16 -18.66 -12.33
N ASP A 318 -8.67 -17.66 -13.04
CA ASP A 318 -7.85 -16.54 -12.54
C ASP A 318 -8.56 -15.60 -11.52
N GLY A 319 -9.67 -16.05 -10.92
CA GLY A 319 -10.60 -15.21 -10.17
C GLY A 319 -11.47 -14.30 -11.05
N LYS A 320 -11.25 -14.28 -12.37
CA LYS A 320 -12.05 -13.55 -13.37
C LYS A 320 -12.79 -14.48 -14.33
N GLY A 321 -12.73 -15.79 -14.08
CA GLY A 321 -13.41 -16.83 -14.86
C GLY A 321 -12.74 -17.15 -16.20
N ARG A 322 -11.44 -16.81 -16.38
CA ARG A 322 -10.67 -17.26 -17.55
C ARG A 322 -10.25 -18.71 -17.41
N ARG A 323 -10.46 -19.52 -18.45
CA ARG A 323 -10.05 -20.93 -18.53
C ARG A 323 -8.88 -21.09 -19.50
N PHE A 324 -8.01 -22.05 -19.21
CA PHE A 324 -6.91 -22.44 -20.06
C PHE A 324 -7.16 -23.85 -20.60
N ASN A 325 -7.10 -24.00 -21.91
CA ASN A 325 -7.12 -25.28 -22.60
C ASN A 325 -5.74 -25.53 -23.22
N VAL A 326 -5.41 -26.79 -23.44
CA VAL A 326 -4.20 -27.20 -24.15
C VAL A 326 -4.63 -27.66 -25.54
N ASP A 327 -3.94 -27.20 -26.57
CA ASP A 327 -4.11 -27.75 -27.91
C ASP A 327 -3.73 -29.25 -27.89
N PRO A 328 -4.56 -30.17 -28.42
CA PRO A 328 -4.27 -31.60 -28.42
C PRO A 328 -2.92 -31.97 -29.03
N GLU A 329 -2.37 -31.13 -29.90
CA GLU A 329 -1.08 -31.35 -30.55
C GLU A 329 0.12 -30.88 -29.71
N VAL A 330 -0.13 -30.21 -28.58
CA VAL A 330 0.92 -29.67 -27.70
C VAL A 330 1.18 -30.60 -26.53
N THR A 331 2.43 -31.04 -26.39
CA THR A 331 2.90 -31.67 -25.16
C THR A 331 3.39 -30.58 -24.21
N LEU A 332 2.82 -30.53 -23.00
CA LEU A 332 3.26 -29.59 -21.97
C LEU A 332 4.47 -30.15 -21.23
N ASP A 333 5.50 -29.31 -21.12
CA ASP A 333 6.66 -29.56 -20.27
C ASP A 333 6.59 -28.62 -19.06
N ILE A 334 5.45 -28.68 -18.36
CA ILE A 334 5.16 -27.84 -17.19
C ILE A 334 5.34 -28.72 -15.95
N GLU A 335 6.16 -28.28 -14.99
CA GLU A 335 6.26 -28.95 -13.69
C GLU A 335 4.88 -29.12 -13.05
N ALA A 336 4.57 -30.32 -12.54
CA ALA A 336 3.21 -30.72 -12.12
C ALA A 336 2.52 -29.76 -11.12
N GLY A 337 3.28 -28.99 -10.34
CA GLY A 337 2.75 -27.97 -9.42
C GLY A 337 2.17 -26.72 -10.11
N ASN A 338 2.60 -26.41 -11.34
CA ASN A 338 2.10 -25.26 -12.09
C ASN A 338 0.79 -25.56 -12.82
N LEU A 339 0.41 -26.83 -13.04
CA LEU A 339 -0.84 -27.22 -13.72
C LEU A 339 -2.02 -27.39 -12.76
N SER A 340 -1.78 -27.80 -11.50
CA SER A 340 -2.84 -27.90 -10.48
C SER A 340 -3.53 -26.56 -10.19
N ASP A 341 -2.86 -25.46 -10.51
CA ASP A 341 -3.40 -24.12 -10.37
C ASP A 341 -4.44 -23.79 -11.47
N TYR A 342 -4.43 -24.54 -12.58
CA TYR A 342 -5.24 -24.25 -13.78
C TYR A 342 -6.24 -25.34 -14.18
N ASN A 343 -6.27 -26.47 -13.46
CA ASN A 343 -7.28 -27.53 -13.66
C ASN A 343 -8.47 -27.40 -12.68
#